data_AF-A0A2G8LI25-F1
#
_entry.id   AF-A0A2G8LI25-F1
#
_cell.length_a   1.000
_cell.length_b   1.000
_cell.length_c   1.000
_cell.angle_alpha   90.00
_cell.angle_beta   90.00
_cell.angle_gamma   90.00
#
_symmetry.space_group_name_H-M   'P 1'
#
loop_
_entity.id
_entity.type
_entity.pdbx_description
1 polymer ?
#
loop_
_entity_poly.entity_id
_entity_poly.type
_entity_poly.pdbx_seq_one_letter_code
_entity_poly.pdbx_strand_id
1 'polypeptide(L)'
;MFRGRELNKSINPDEAVAHGAEQPCHNNLVNTHKFPNLHMVIVNVNSTIPARKKRTVSIYSDNQQATLIKVFEGERAMTADNNILGKFELTGIPPAPRGVRQIHVIFDLDAKGILNVSAQDKSTGKETKITITNDKCLSKEELERMVSEAEKYKNEDEAQRQRIGAKNALESYAYNMKSTMEDDKMKKKVSKVDRKTVIDKCAEAVDWLDKNQTAEKDEFEYQHKKLEKVCQSIITKLYQAGGPGGFAEYSLVTKLCNILKHTKFQIKRDNASVLQFFVLVLLLHQYL
;
A
#
# COMPACT_ATOMS: atom_id res chain seq x y z
N MET A 1 -35.28 -1.93 15.61
CA MET A 1 -35.57 -2.61 14.32
C MET A 1 -35.98 -1.58 13.28
N PHE A 2 -35.33 -1.56 12.11
CA PHE A 2 -35.48 -0.54 11.05
C PHE A 2 -36.80 -0.62 10.24
N ARG A 3 -37.95 -0.65 10.92
CA ARG A 3 -39.32 -0.46 10.35
C ARG A 3 -39.54 -1.01 8.92
N GLY A 4 -39.05 -2.22 8.60
CA GLY A 4 -39.28 -2.89 7.32
C GLY A 4 -38.68 -2.25 6.06
N ARG A 5 -37.71 -1.33 6.16
CA ARG A 5 -37.02 -0.81 4.96
C ARG A 5 -35.99 -1.82 4.47
N GLU A 6 -36.10 -2.23 3.21
CA GLU A 6 -35.14 -3.14 2.58
C GLU A 6 -33.76 -2.48 2.40
N LEU A 7 -32.72 -3.26 2.61
CA LEU A 7 -31.33 -2.83 2.41
C LEU A 7 -31.06 -2.66 0.91
N ASN A 8 -30.28 -1.63 0.57
CA ASN A 8 -29.87 -1.39 -0.80
C ASN A 8 -28.92 -2.50 -1.27
N LYS A 9 -29.37 -3.33 -2.20
CA LYS A 9 -28.60 -4.45 -2.77
C LYS A 9 -27.62 -4.02 -3.87
N SER A 10 -27.68 -2.76 -4.30
CA SER A 10 -26.83 -2.22 -5.36
C SER A 10 -25.45 -1.76 -4.88
N ILE A 11 -25.19 -1.83 -3.57
CA ILE A 11 -23.90 -1.47 -2.97
C ILE A 11 -23.18 -2.77 -2.61
N ASN A 12 -21.99 -2.97 -3.17
CA ASN A 12 -21.11 -4.06 -2.79
C ASN A 12 -20.53 -3.77 -1.39
N PRO A 13 -20.85 -4.56 -0.36
CA PRO A 13 -20.40 -4.30 1.01
C PRO A 13 -18.87 -4.34 1.15
N ASP A 14 -18.17 -5.08 0.28
CA ASP A 14 -16.71 -5.25 0.34
C ASP A 14 -15.96 -4.05 -0.28
N GLU A 15 -16.62 -3.25 -1.14
CA GLU A 15 -16.02 -2.11 -1.83
C GLU A 15 -16.56 -0.76 -1.35
N ALA A 16 -17.70 -0.75 -0.65
CA ALA A 16 -18.38 0.46 -0.18
C ALA A 16 -17.51 1.33 0.74
N VAL A 17 -16.68 0.70 1.58
CA VAL A 17 -15.79 1.40 2.52
C VAL A 17 -14.64 2.08 1.78
N ALA A 18 -14.12 1.46 0.71
CA ALA A 18 -13.08 2.05 -0.12
C ALA A 18 -13.60 3.26 -0.91
N HIS A 19 -14.87 3.23 -1.34
CA HIS A 19 -15.51 4.35 -2.04
C HIS A 19 -16.02 5.46 -1.09
N GLY A 20 -16.29 5.15 0.18
CA GLY A 20 -16.80 6.09 1.19
C GLY A 20 -15.75 6.99 1.86
N ALA A 21 -14.47 6.84 1.52
CA ALA A 21 -13.36 7.59 2.13
C ALA A 21 -13.31 9.09 1.75
N GLU A 22 -14.30 9.60 1.01
CA GLU A 22 -14.33 10.99 0.52
C GLU A 22 -15.73 11.61 0.62
N GLN A 23 -16.21 11.92 1.84
CA GLN A 23 -17.04 13.13 2.12
C GLN A 23 -17.45 13.24 3.61
N PRO A 24 -17.57 14.47 4.15
CA PRO A 24 -17.81 14.69 5.58
C PRO A 24 -19.32 14.73 5.90
N CYS A 25 -19.73 14.06 6.97
CA CYS A 25 -21.10 14.07 7.45
C CYS A 25 -21.36 15.22 8.46
N HIS A 26 -22.45 15.96 8.21
CA HIS A 26 -22.97 17.07 9.00
C HIS A 26 -23.92 16.61 10.13
N ASN A 27 -23.93 17.43 11.19
CA ASN A 27 -24.98 17.74 12.20
C ASN A 27 -25.45 16.65 13.19
N ASN A 28 -25.11 16.78 14.49
CA ASN A 28 -26.00 17.38 15.51
C ASN A 28 -25.46 17.32 16.98
N LEU A 29 -25.57 18.49 17.63
CA LEU A 29 -25.83 18.87 19.05
C LEU A 29 -25.33 18.05 20.26
N VAL A 30 -24.67 18.73 21.21
CA VAL A 30 -24.91 18.57 22.66
C VAL A 30 -24.82 19.92 23.39
N ASN A 31 -25.72 20.09 24.36
CA ASN A 31 -26.11 21.30 25.08
C ASN A 31 -25.18 21.71 26.24
N THR A 32 -25.42 22.95 26.70
CA THR A 32 -24.70 23.63 27.79
C THR A 32 -25.49 23.58 29.10
N HIS A 33 -24.82 23.54 30.27
CA HIS A 33 -25.02 24.52 31.36
C HIS A 33 -24.05 24.34 32.56
N LYS A 34 -23.72 25.48 33.17
CA LYS A 34 -22.90 25.69 34.39
C LYS A 34 -23.22 24.72 35.53
N PHE A 35 -22.18 24.19 36.21
CA PHE A 35 -22.00 23.99 37.67
C PHE A 35 -20.74 23.09 37.92
N PRO A 36 -20.13 23.07 39.13
CA PRO A 36 -18.68 23.02 39.31
C PRO A 36 -17.98 21.67 39.11
N ASN A 37 -18.67 20.64 38.61
CA ASN A 37 -18.09 19.35 38.22
C ASN A 37 -18.42 18.93 36.78
N LEU A 38 -18.98 19.85 35.98
CA LEU A 38 -19.27 19.64 34.56
C LEU A 38 -18.13 20.20 33.71
N HIS A 39 -17.55 19.38 32.85
CA HIS A 39 -16.51 19.82 31.92
C HIS A 39 -17.11 20.61 30.76
N MET A 40 -16.32 21.54 30.22
CA MET A 40 -16.66 22.26 28.99
C MET A 40 -16.15 21.47 27.79
N VAL A 41 -17.05 20.97 26.94
CA VAL A 41 -16.68 20.35 25.66
C VAL A 41 -16.23 21.44 24.68
N ILE A 42 -15.08 21.20 24.04
CA ILE A 42 -14.42 22.21 23.19
C ILE A 42 -14.43 21.79 21.73
N VAL A 43 -14.10 20.53 21.48
CA VAL A 43 -14.16 19.88 20.17
C VAL A 43 -15.03 18.65 20.33
N ASN A 44 -16.02 18.50 19.45
CA ASN A 44 -16.92 17.36 19.47
C ASN A 44 -16.26 16.17 18.78
N VAL A 45 -16.64 14.96 19.20
CA VAL A 45 -16.29 13.73 18.50
C VAL A 45 -16.78 13.82 17.05
N ASN A 46 -15.95 13.36 16.10
CA ASN A 46 -16.19 13.40 14.65
C ASN A 46 -16.24 14.82 14.03
N SER A 47 -15.68 15.84 14.69
CA SER A 47 -15.50 17.14 14.03
C SER A 47 -14.53 17.03 12.84
N THR A 48 -14.81 17.73 11.75
CA THR A 48 -13.88 17.82 10.61
C THR A 48 -12.52 18.32 11.07
N ILE A 49 -11.50 17.49 10.87
CA ILE A 49 -10.10 17.83 11.10
C ILE A 49 -9.57 18.42 9.78
N PRO A 50 -8.83 19.54 9.77
CA PRO A 50 -8.28 20.31 10.90
C PRO A 50 -9.29 21.26 11.57
N ALA A 51 -9.21 21.39 12.90
CA ALA A 51 -10.12 22.22 13.69
C ALA A 51 -9.38 23.08 14.72
N ARG A 52 -9.63 24.39 14.69
CA ARG A 52 -9.12 25.35 15.68
C ARG A 52 -10.28 25.97 16.47
N LYS A 53 -10.23 25.88 17.80
CA LYS A 53 -11.23 26.45 18.71
C LYS A 53 -10.58 27.31 19.78
N LYS A 54 -11.13 28.51 19.98
CA LYS A 54 -10.69 29.45 21.00
C LYS A 54 -11.75 29.55 22.09
N ARG A 55 -11.33 29.46 23.35
CA ARG A 55 -12.18 29.65 24.54
C ARG A 55 -11.55 30.66 25.47
N THR A 56 -12.39 31.49 26.06
CA THR A 56 -11.95 32.45 27.08
C THR A 56 -12.37 31.90 28.43
N VAL A 57 -11.40 31.66 29.29
CA VAL A 57 -11.58 31.20 30.67
C VAL A 57 -11.19 32.34 31.59
N SER A 58 -11.91 32.51 32.70
CA SER A 58 -11.57 33.46 33.75
C SER A 58 -11.06 32.73 34.99
N ILE A 59 -10.34 33.49 35.82
CA ILE A 59 -9.83 33.00 37.10
C ILE A 59 -11.00 32.74 38.05
N TYR A 60 -10.93 31.62 38.79
CA TYR A 60 -11.97 31.19 39.72
C TYR A 60 -11.82 31.81 41.12
N SER A 61 -10.58 31.98 41.60
CA SER A 61 -10.26 32.50 42.94
C SER A 61 -9.59 33.88 42.91
N ASP A 62 -9.84 34.70 43.92
CA ASP A 62 -9.14 35.98 44.07
C ASP A 62 -7.63 35.75 44.25
N ASN A 63 -6.80 36.60 43.64
CA ASN A 63 -5.34 36.56 43.73
C ASN A 63 -4.69 35.24 43.28
N GLN A 64 -5.34 34.47 42.41
CA GLN A 64 -4.80 33.23 41.86
C GLN A 64 -3.61 33.51 40.91
N GLN A 65 -2.41 33.06 41.30
CA GLN A 65 -1.16 33.28 40.54
C GLN A 65 -0.87 32.21 39.48
N ALA A 66 -1.51 31.03 39.60
CA ALA A 66 -1.38 29.92 38.69
C ALA A 66 -2.73 29.25 38.40
N THR A 67 -2.97 28.89 37.14
CA THR A 67 -4.18 28.16 36.73
C THR A 67 -3.79 26.81 36.12
N LEU A 68 -4.29 25.73 36.69
CA LEU A 68 -4.12 24.37 36.16
C LEU A 68 -5.21 24.08 35.12
N ILE A 69 -4.80 23.78 33.90
CA ILE A 69 -5.67 23.39 32.80
C ILE A 69 -5.49 21.89 32.58
N LYS A 70 -6.60 21.13 32.67
CA LYS A 70 -6.65 19.70 32.41
C LYS A 70 -7.44 19.44 31.13
N VAL A 71 -6.91 18.59 30.27
CA VAL A 71 -7.52 18.22 28.99
C VAL A 71 -7.92 16.76 29.06
N PHE A 72 -9.17 16.49 28.70
CA PHE A 72 -9.76 15.15 28.74
C PHE A 72 -10.28 14.77 27.36
N GLU A 73 -10.30 13.46 27.10
CA GLU A 73 -10.92 12.82 25.95
C GLU A 73 -12.01 11.86 26.44
N GLY A 74 -13.21 12.00 25.89
CA GLY A 74 -14.33 11.10 26.19
C GLY A 74 -15.68 11.78 26.04
N GLU A 75 -16.73 10.96 25.95
CA GLU A 75 -18.12 11.39 25.75
C GLU A 75 -18.93 11.45 27.04
N ARG A 76 -18.36 11.00 28.17
CA ARG A 76 -19.09 10.89 29.44
C ARG A 76 -19.24 12.26 30.08
N ALA A 77 -20.36 12.48 30.77
CA ALA A 77 -20.70 13.76 31.38
C ALA A 77 -19.76 14.18 32.54
N MET A 78 -19.13 13.23 33.22
CA MET A 78 -18.22 13.49 34.34
C MET A 78 -16.76 13.33 33.93
N THR A 79 -15.90 14.25 34.35
CA THR A 79 -14.45 14.20 34.06
C THR A 79 -13.74 13.01 34.68
N ALA A 80 -14.25 12.48 35.79
CA ALA A 80 -13.68 11.33 36.47
C ALA A 80 -13.72 10.04 35.62
N ASP A 81 -14.72 9.95 34.73
CA ASP A 81 -14.91 8.77 33.88
C ASP A 81 -14.30 8.94 32.47
N ASN A 82 -13.70 10.09 32.18
CA ASN A 82 -13.07 10.39 30.90
C ASN A 82 -11.55 10.20 30.97
N ASN A 83 -10.93 9.94 29.82
CA ASN A 83 -9.49 9.74 29.72
C ASN A 83 -8.76 11.09 29.86
N ILE A 84 -7.73 11.17 30.70
CA ILE A 84 -6.91 12.38 30.83
C ILE A 84 -5.86 12.35 29.74
N LEU A 85 -5.88 13.34 28.86
CA LEU A 85 -4.87 13.52 27.82
C LEU A 85 -3.63 14.25 28.34
N GLY A 86 -3.83 15.23 29.22
CA GLY A 86 -2.74 16.03 29.75
C GLY A 86 -3.19 17.07 30.75
N LYS A 87 -2.22 17.60 31.50
CA LYS A 87 -2.40 18.71 32.43
C LYS A 87 -1.23 19.67 32.28
N PHE A 88 -1.50 20.96 32.33
CA PHE A 88 -0.46 21.99 32.29
C PHE A 88 -0.88 23.19 33.13
N GLU A 89 0.11 23.89 33.66
CA GLU A 89 -0.10 25.04 34.55
C GLU A 89 0.35 26.32 33.85
N LEU A 90 -0.54 27.31 33.80
CA LEU A 90 -0.19 28.67 33.41
C LEU A 90 0.21 29.44 34.66
N THR A 91 1.50 29.74 34.80
CA THR A 91 2.07 30.44 35.95
C THR A 91 2.35 31.91 35.67
N GLY A 92 2.50 32.71 36.74
CA GLY A 92 2.92 34.10 36.64
C GLY A 92 1.82 35.06 36.19
N ILE A 93 0.58 34.75 36.56
CA ILE A 93 -0.58 35.64 36.41
C ILE A 93 -0.56 36.65 37.57
N PRO A 94 -0.62 37.97 37.30
CA PRO A 94 -0.67 38.97 38.35
C PRO A 94 -1.93 38.83 39.22
N PRO A 95 -1.83 39.06 40.54
CA PRO A 95 -2.98 38.96 41.44
C PRO A 95 -4.08 39.94 41.01
N ALA A 96 -5.29 39.42 40.85
CA ALA A 96 -6.47 40.18 40.47
C ALA A 96 -7.74 39.56 41.09
N PRO A 97 -8.82 40.35 41.24
CA PRO A 97 -10.11 39.82 41.67
C PRO A 97 -10.66 38.79 40.67
N ARG A 98 -11.43 37.84 41.18
CA ARG A 98 -12.09 36.77 40.41
C ARG A 98 -12.88 37.35 39.23
N GLY A 99 -12.86 36.64 38.09
CA GLY A 99 -13.62 37.02 36.90
C GLY A 99 -13.07 38.19 36.07
N VAL A 100 -12.10 38.98 36.57
CA VAL A 100 -11.57 40.14 35.84
C VAL A 100 -10.57 39.73 34.76
N ARG A 101 -9.70 38.78 35.07
CA ARG A 101 -8.67 38.31 34.12
C ARG A 101 -9.27 37.34 33.10
N GLN A 102 -8.91 37.54 31.84
CA GLN A 102 -9.35 36.74 30.71
C GLN A 102 -8.15 35.98 30.12
N ILE A 103 -8.21 34.65 30.20
CA ILE A 103 -7.22 33.74 29.63
C ILE A 103 -7.82 33.14 28.36
N HIS A 104 -7.13 33.27 27.24
CA HIS A 104 -7.50 32.64 25.99
C HIS A 104 -6.82 31.29 25.88
N VAL A 105 -7.62 30.22 25.89
CA VAL A 105 -7.16 28.87 25.62
C VAL A 105 -7.55 28.51 24.19
N ILE A 106 -6.56 28.18 23.36
CA ILE A 106 -6.71 27.81 21.97
C ILE A 106 -6.38 26.33 21.85
N PHE A 107 -7.29 25.59 21.23
CA PHE A 107 -7.18 24.17 20.93
C PHE A 107 -7.05 24.05 19.43
N ASP A 108 -5.97 23.46 18.97
CA ASP A 108 -5.65 23.26 17.57
C ASP A 108 -5.46 21.78 17.30
N LEU A 109 -6.36 21.20 16.51
CA LEU A 109 -6.37 19.80 16.14
C LEU A 109 -5.91 19.68 14.69
N ASP A 110 -4.73 19.10 14.50
CA ASP A 110 -4.10 18.92 13.20
C ASP A 110 -4.67 17.70 12.44
N ALA A 111 -4.52 17.66 11.11
CA ALA A 111 -4.93 16.56 10.23
C ALA A 111 -4.43 15.17 10.67
N LYS A 112 -3.33 15.13 11.42
CA LYS A 112 -2.75 13.92 12.00
C LYS A 112 -3.38 13.47 13.32
N GLY A 113 -4.37 14.20 13.83
CA GLY A 113 -4.99 13.96 15.14
C GLY A 113 -4.14 14.40 16.34
N ILE A 114 -3.11 15.24 16.12
CA ILE A 114 -2.29 15.80 17.20
C ILE A 114 -2.99 17.04 17.75
N LEU A 115 -3.19 17.09 19.07
CA LEU A 115 -3.84 18.20 19.74
C LEU A 115 -2.79 19.15 20.35
N ASN A 116 -2.75 20.37 19.85
CA ASN A 116 -1.96 21.46 20.43
C ASN A 116 -2.87 22.35 21.26
N VAL A 117 -2.54 22.55 22.53
CA VAL A 117 -3.29 23.43 23.43
C VAL A 117 -2.38 24.56 23.86
N SER A 118 -2.77 25.79 23.57
CA SER A 118 -2.07 26.98 24.05
C SER A 118 -2.98 27.82 24.94
N ALA A 119 -2.43 28.36 26.03
CA ALA A 119 -3.12 29.27 26.92
C ALA A 119 -2.34 30.59 26.99
N GLN A 120 -3.01 31.69 26.72
CA GLN A 120 -2.45 33.04 26.73
C GLN A 120 -3.28 33.96 27.62
N ASP A 121 -2.64 34.66 28.54
CA ASP A 121 -3.28 35.74 29.28
C ASP A 121 -3.35 37.01 28.42
N LYS A 122 -4.56 37.56 28.25
CA LYS A 122 -4.81 38.76 27.44
C LYS A 122 -4.11 40.01 27.98
N SER A 123 -3.88 40.10 29.30
CA SER A 123 -3.28 41.29 29.91
C SER A 123 -1.75 41.28 29.89
N THR A 124 -1.14 40.13 30.19
CA THR A 124 0.32 40.03 30.28
C THR A 124 0.98 39.52 28.99
N GLY A 125 0.21 38.95 28.06
CA GLY A 125 0.73 38.35 26.84
C GLY A 125 1.51 37.05 27.06
N LYS A 126 1.63 36.59 28.32
CA LYS A 126 2.30 35.32 28.65
C LYS A 126 1.51 34.16 28.03
N GLU A 127 2.21 33.32 27.31
CA GLU A 127 1.68 32.13 26.66
C GLU A 127 2.39 30.87 27.19
N THR A 128 1.63 29.81 27.41
CA THR A 128 2.13 28.47 27.69
C THR A 128 1.43 27.49 26.77
N LYS A 129 2.20 26.63 26.12
CA LYS A 129 1.67 25.63 25.18
C LYS A 129 2.09 24.22 25.57
N ILE A 130 1.19 23.27 25.32
CA ILE A 130 1.45 21.84 25.42
C ILE A 130 1.05 21.19 24.10
N THR A 131 1.90 20.29 23.61
CA THR A 131 1.57 19.40 22.50
C THR A 131 1.25 18.04 23.09
N ILE A 132 0.01 17.60 22.89
CA ILE A 132 -0.50 16.32 23.36
C ILE A 132 -0.49 15.39 22.17
N THR A 133 0.45 14.44 22.18
CA THR A 133 0.49 13.32 21.24
C THR A 133 -0.24 12.12 21.84
N ASN A 134 -0.96 11.37 21.01
CA ASN A 134 -1.57 10.12 21.47
C ASN A 134 -0.48 9.05 21.57
N ASP A 135 0.03 8.81 22.77
CA ASP A 135 1.09 7.82 23.05
C ASP A 135 0.64 6.36 22.87
N LYS A 136 -0.59 6.12 22.41
CA LYS A 136 -1.03 4.82 21.88
C LYS A 136 -0.56 4.56 20.45
N CYS A 137 0.05 5.55 19.80
CA CYS A 137 0.72 5.36 18.54
C CYS A 137 2.04 4.63 18.79
N LEU A 138 2.37 3.67 17.91
CA LEU A 138 3.60 2.88 17.99
C LEU A 138 4.79 3.78 18.31
N SER A 139 5.61 3.36 19.26
CA SER A 139 6.87 4.04 19.56
C SER A 139 7.69 4.18 18.28
N LYS A 140 8.55 5.20 18.22
CA LYS A 140 9.40 5.40 17.03
C LYS A 140 10.25 4.16 16.75
N GLU A 141 10.72 3.49 17.80
CA GLU A 141 11.48 2.25 17.71
C GLU A 141 10.65 1.11 17.09
N GLU A 142 9.37 1.00 17.43
CA GLU A 142 8.49 -0.04 16.90
C GLU A 142 8.08 0.22 15.45
N LEU A 143 7.91 1.49 15.07
CA LEU A 143 7.72 1.90 13.67
C LEU A 143 8.94 1.52 12.82
N GLU A 144 10.14 1.83 13.29
CA GLU A 144 11.39 1.50 12.59
C GLU A 144 11.57 -0.02 12.44
N ARG A 145 11.25 -0.79 13.48
CA ARG A 145 11.25 -2.27 13.41
C ARG A 145 10.27 -2.78 12.35
N MET A 146 9.03 -2.26 12.34
CA MET A 146 8.02 -2.66 11.35
C MET A 146 8.43 -2.31 9.92
N VAL A 147 9.06 -1.16 9.69
CA VAL A 147 9.56 -0.76 8.38
C VAL A 147 10.68 -1.70 7.94
N SER A 148 11.64 -1.99 8.81
CA SER A 148 12.73 -2.92 8.51
C SER A 148 12.23 -4.33 8.20
N GLU A 149 11.26 -4.83 8.97
CA GLU A 149 10.60 -6.11 8.71
C GLU A 149 9.88 -6.11 7.36
N ALA A 150 9.12 -5.06 7.03
CA ALA A 150 8.43 -4.93 5.76
C ALA A 150 9.40 -4.89 4.56
N GLU A 151 10.54 -4.20 4.69
CA GLU A 151 11.59 -4.18 3.67
C GLU A 151 12.25 -5.55 3.50
N LYS A 152 12.49 -6.26 4.60
CA LYS A 152 13.03 -7.63 4.56
C LYS A 152 12.07 -8.57 3.83
N TYR A 153 10.79 -8.58 4.18
CA TYR A 153 9.79 -9.42 3.52
C TYR A 153 9.63 -9.06 2.04
N LYS A 154 9.67 -7.77 1.69
CA LYS A 154 9.66 -7.33 0.29
C LYS A 154 10.84 -7.89 -0.51
N ASN A 155 12.04 -7.92 0.08
CA ASN A 155 13.22 -8.47 -0.57
C ASN A 155 13.14 -10.00 -0.71
N GLU A 156 12.63 -10.69 0.31
CA GLU A 156 12.38 -12.14 0.27
C GLU A 156 11.34 -12.50 -0.80
N ASP A 157 10.24 -11.74 -0.89
CA ASP A 157 9.19 -11.91 -1.89
C ASP A 157 9.71 -11.67 -3.31
N GLU A 158 10.56 -10.66 -3.51
CA GLU A 158 11.16 -10.38 -4.81
C GLU A 158 12.17 -11.47 -5.21
N ALA A 159 12.97 -11.98 -4.27
CA ALA A 159 13.85 -13.12 -4.50
C ALA A 159 13.06 -14.39 -4.86
N GLN A 160 11.96 -14.67 -4.15
CA GLN A 160 11.06 -15.78 -4.47
C GLN A 160 10.41 -15.60 -5.84
N ARG A 161 9.95 -14.39 -6.18
CA ARG A 161 9.39 -14.07 -7.51
C ARG A 161 10.42 -14.33 -8.61
N GLN A 162 11.67 -13.91 -8.43
CA GLN A 162 12.73 -14.16 -9.41
C GLN A 162 13.06 -15.65 -9.55
N ARG A 163 13.09 -16.39 -8.44
CA ARG A 163 13.30 -17.85 -8.44
C ARG A 163 12.19 -18.59 -9.19
N ILE A 164 10.93 -18.26 -8.90
CA ILE A 164 9.76 -18.80 -9.61
C ILE A 164 9.80 -18.39 -11.09
N GLY A 165 10.20 -17.15 -11.38
CA GLY A 165 10.40 -16.67 -12.75
C GLY A 165 11.42 -17.51 -13.53
N ALA A 166 12.58 -17.80 -12.94
CA ALA A 166 13.62 -18.64 -13.54
C ALA A 166 13.16 -20.09 -13.74
N LYS A 167 12.44 -20.66 -12.76
CA LYS A 167 11.82 -21.99 -12.86
C LYS A 167 10.84 -22.05 -14.04
N ASN A 168 9.89 -21.11 -14.08
CA ASN A 168 8.88 -21.04 -15.13
C ASN A 168 9.50 -20.81 -16.52
N ALA A 169 10.62 -20.07 -16.59
CA ALA A 169 11.35 -19.86 -17.84
C ALA A 169 11.98 -21.16 -18.36
N LEU A 170 12.63 -21.95 -17.50
CA LEU A 170 13.17 -23.26 -17.86
C LEU A 170 12.07 -24.23 -18.30
N GLU A 171 10.99 -24.30 -17.53
CA GLU A 171 9.84 -25.16 -17.84
C GLU A 171 9.21 -24.77 -19.18
N SER A 172 8.89 -23.49 -19.37
CA SER A 172 8.32 -22.97 -20.62
C SER A 172 9.23 -23.24 -21.80
N TYR A 173 10.55 -23.06 -21.65
CA TYR A 173 11.52 -23.32 -22.71
C TYR A 173 11.55 -24.79 -23.10
N ALA A 174 11.62 -25.70 -22.13
CA ALA A 174 11.64 -27.15 -22.37
C ALA A 174 10.36 -27.63 -23.08
N TYR A 175 9.18 -27.17 -22.63
CA TYR A 175 7.91 -27.50 -23.28
C TYR A 175 7.80 -26.92 -24.70
N ASN A 176 8.13 -25.64 -24.88
CA ASN A 176 8.09 -25.00 -26.20
C ASN A 176 9.03 -25.69 -27.19
N MET A 177 10.24 -26.05 -26.74
CA MET A 177 11.21 -26.73 -27.57
C MET A 177 10.76 -28.15 -27.93
N LYS A 178 10.26 -28.91 -26.95
CA LYS A 178 9.68 -30.24 -27.20
C LYS A 178 8.54 -30.17 -28.22
N SER A 179 7.60 -29.25 -28.04
CA SER A 179 6.48 -29.06 -28.97
C SER A 179 6.97 -28.66 -30.37
N THR A 180 7.98 -27.80 -30.47
CA THR A 180 8.56 -27.36 -31.76
C THR A 180 9.24 -28.53 -32.48
N MET A 181 9.95 -29.40 -31.75
CA MET A 181 10.62 -30.57 -32.32
C MET A 181 9.64 -31.71 -32.67
N GLU A 182 8.46 -31.74 -32.05
CA GLU A 182 7.37 -32.66 -32.34
C GLU A 182 6.43 -32.19 -33.46
N ASP A 183 6.53 -30.94 -33.92
CA ASP A 183 5.76 -30.44 -35.08
C ASP A 183 6.19 -31.17 -36.37
N ASP A 184 5.23 -31.62 -37.17
CA ASP A 184 5.45 -32.34 -38.42
C ASP A 184 6.27 -31.55 -39.46
N LYS A 185 6.19 -30.21 -39.43
CA LYS A 185 7.02 -29.34 -40.29
C LYS A 185 8.50 -29.44 -39.91
N MET A 186 8.79 -29.51 -38.62
CA MET A 186 10.15 -29.62 -38.10
C MET A 186 10.68 -31.06 -38.17
N LYS A 187 9.82 -32.06 -37.93
CA LYS A 187 10.19 -33.49 -38.06
C LYS A 187 10.76 -33.87 -39.43
N LYS A 188 10.35 -33.16 -40.50
CA LYS A 188 10.84 -33.37 -41.88
C LYS A 188 12.17 -32.67 -42.17
N LYS A 189 12.49 -31.59 -41.43
CA LYS A 189 13.69 -30.75 -41.65
C LYS A 189 14.85 -31.12 -40.74
N VAL A 190 14.57 -31.70 -39.56
CA VAL A 190 15.59 -32.12 -38.58
C VAL A 190 15.90 -33.61 -38.71
N SER A 191 17.18 -33.97 -38.57
CA SER A 191 17.59 -35.37 -38.52
C SER A 191 16.92 -36.09 -37.33
N LYS A 192 16.57 -37.38 -37.49
CA LYS A 192 15.95 -38.16 -36.41
C LYS A 192 16.84 -38.22 -35.16
N VAL A 193 18.16 -38.19 -35.34
CA VAL A 193 19.16 -38.26 -34.27
C VAL A 193 19.21 -36.95 -33.48
N ASP A 194 19.30 -35.81 -34.16
CA ASP A 194 19.33 -34.50 -33.48
C ASP A 194 17.99 -34.21 -32.78
N ARG A 195 16.86 -34.55 -33.42
CA ARG A 195 15.53 -34.42 -32.83
C ARG A 195 15.40 -35.20 -31.52
N LYS A 196 15.81 -36.47 -31.53
CA LYS A 196 15.75 -37.32 -30.34
C LYS A 196 16.63 -36.75 -29.22
N THR A 197 17.82 -36.25 -29.57
CA THR A 197 18.73 -35.61 -28.62
C THR A 197 18.11 -34.39 -27.93
N VAL A 198 17.39 -33.53 -28.67
CA VAL A 198 16.69 -32.38 -28.06
C VAL A 198 15.56 -32.82 -27.15
N ILE A 199 14.73 -33.77 -27.59
CA ILE A 199 13.59 -34.26 -26.81
C ILE A 199 14.07 -34.91 -25.50
N ASP A 200 15.09 -35.76 -25.58
CA ASP A 200 15.68 -36.42 -24.41
C ASP A 200 16.25 -35.39 -23.42
N LYS A 201 16.92 -34.34 -23.92
CA LYS A 201 17.44 -33.25 -23.07
C LYS A 201 16.35 -32.35 -22.48
N CYS A 202 15.25 -32.12 -23.20
CA CYS A 202 14.09 -31.43 -22.64
C CYS A 202 13.41 -32.26 -21.54
N ALA A 203 13.30 -33.58 -21.74
CA ALA A 203 12.76 -34.49 -20.72
C ALA A 203 13.65 -34.56 -19.48
N GLU A 204 14.99 -34.65 -19.64
CA GLU A 204 15.93 -34.57 -18.51
C GLU A 204 15.79 -33.26 -17.72
N ALA A 205 15.57 -32.12 -18.40
CA ALA A 205 15.41 -30.83 -17.75
C ALA A 205 14.09 -30.74 -16.95
N VAL A 206 13.00 -31.30 -17.46
CA VAL A 206 11.70 -31.37 -16.77
C VAL A 206 11.78 -32.32 -15.56
N ASP A 207 12.37 -33.50 -15.73
CA ASP A 207 12.61 -34.43 -14.62
C ASP A 207 13.48 -33.82 -13.52
N TRP A 208 14.46 -33.00 -13.90
CA TRP A 208 15.29 -32.27 -12.94
C TRP A 208 14.50 -31.18 -12.22
N LEU A 209 13.62 -30.45 -12.92
CA LEU A 209 12.72 -29.45 -12.32
C LEU A 209 11.79 -30.07 -11.27
N ASP A 210 11.24 -31.25 -11.55
CA ASP A 210 10.33 -31.95 -10.63
C ASP A 210 11.04 -32.43 -9.36
N LYS A 211 12.31 -32.85 -9.49
CA LYS A 211 13.15 -33.28 -8.37
C LYS A 211 13.74 -32.13 -7.55
N ASN A 212 13.89 -30.95 -8.15
CA ASN A 212 14.58 -29.80 -7.54
C ASN A 212 13.69 -28.55 -7.48
N GLN A 213 12.48 -28.69 -6.92
CA GLN A 213 11.53 -27.58 -6.82
C GLN A 213 11.98 -26.43 -5.89
N THR A 214 12.88 -26.72 -4.96
CA THR A 214 13.44 -25.76 -3.99
C THR A 214 14.82 -25.24 -4.36
N ALA A 215 15.32 -25.57 -5.55
CA ALA A 215 16.62 -25.10 -6.05
C ALA A 215 16.72 -23.57 -6.07
N GLU A 216 17.95 -23.08 -6.04
CA GLU A 216 18.22 -21.65 -6.14
C GLU A 216 18.05 -21.14 -7.58
N LYS A 217 17.86 -19.82 -7.72
CA LYS A 217 17.71 -19.16 -9.01
C LYS A 217 18.84 -19.52 -9.97
N ASP A 218 20.08 -19.51 -9.48
CA ASP A 218 21.28 -19.74 -10.30
C ASP A 218 21.34 -21.17 -10.85
N GLU A 219 20.81 -22.14 -10.11
CA GLU A 219 20.72 -23.54 -10.56
C GLU A 219 19.70 -23.70 -11.70
N PHE A 220 18.53 -23.04 -11.60
CA PHE A 220 17.56 -22.99 -12.69
C PHE A 220 18.14 -22.31 -13.93
N GLU A 221 18.85 -21.20 -13.78
CA GLU A 221 19.52 -20.52 -14.89
C GLU A 221 20.62 -21.36 -15.52
N TYR A 222 21.37 -22.13 -14.72
CA TYR A 222 22.40 -23.03 -15.22
C TYR A 222 21.80 -24.13 -16.09
N GLN A 223 20.73 -24.79 -15.63
CA GLN A 223 20.05 -25.81 -16.42
C GLN A 223 19.41 -25.22 -17.68
N HIS A 224 18.85 -24.01 -17.61
CA HIS A 224 18.37 -23.28 -18.78
C HIS A 224 19.47 -23.06 -19.81
N LYS A 225 20.62 -22.51 -19.40
CA LYS A 225 21.77 -22.30 -20.30
C LYS A 225 22.30 -23.61 -20.88
N LYS A 226 22.28 -24.71 -20.12
CA LYS A 226 22.69 -26.03 -20.59
C LYS A 226 21.77 -26.55 -21.69
N LEU A 227 20.45 -26.49 -21.47
CA LEU A 227 19.46 -26.89 -22.47
C LEU A 227 19.52 -25.99 -23.72
N GLU A 228 19.65 -24.68 -23.51
CA GLU A 228 19.76 -23.70 -24.58
C GLU A 228 20.98 -23.96 -25.47
N LYS A 229 22.16 -24.24 -24.92
CA LYS A 229 23.37 -24.54 -25.70
C LYS A 229 23.18 -25.74 -26.64
N VAL A 230 22.53 -26.80 -26.15
CA VAL A 230 22.24 -27.99 -26.96
C VAL A 230 21.29 -27.62 -28.10
N CYS A 231 20.20 -26.91 -27.78
CA CYS A 231 19.21 -26.48 -28.76
C CYS A 231 19.82 -25.56 -29.82
N GLN A 232 20.61 -24.56 -29.40
CA GLN A 232 21.30 -23.62 -30.29
C GLN A 232 22.22 -24.37 -31.28
N SER A 233 23.00 -25.35 -30.83
CA SER A 233 23.90 -26.12 -31.70
C SER A 233 23.16 -26.84 -32.84
N ILE A 234 21.94 -27.30 -32.58
CA ILE A 234 21.10 -28.03 -33.54
C ILE A 234 20.37 -27.05 -34.47
N ILE A 235 19.89 -25.94 -33.91
CA ILE A 235 19.29 -24.85 -34.68
C ILE A 235 20.31 -24.26 -35.68
N THR A 236 21.56 -24.02 -35.26
CA THR A 236 22.62 -23.53 -36.17
C THR A 236 22.89 -24.50 -37.31
N LYS A 237 22.94 -25.82 -37.05
CA LYS A 237 23.07 -26.84 -38.10
C LYS A 237 21.89 -26.81 -39.08
N LEU A 238 20.67 -26.59 -38.58
CA LEU A 238 19.47 -26.46 -39.43
C LEU A 238 19.50 -25.21 -40.33
N TYR A 239 19.99 -24.09 -39.81
CA TYR A 239 20.17 -22.87 -40.61
C TYR A 239 21.27 -23.01 -41.66
N GLN A 240 22.37 -23.69 -41.34
CA GLN A 240 23.47 -23.96 -42.29
C GLN A 240 23.12 -24.98 -43.37
N ALA A 241 22.16 -25.89 -43.11
CA ALA A 241 21.67 -26.87 -44.08
C ALA A 241 20.67 -26.32 -45.10
N GLY A 242 20.56 -24.99 -45.26
CA GLY A 242 19.82 -24.37 -46.37
C GLY A 242 18.30 -24.28 -46.21
N GLY A 243 17.79 -24.13 -44.99
CA GLY A 243 16.35 -23.93 -44.73
C GLY A 243 15.98 -22.52 -44.24
N PRO A 244 15.95 -21.48 -45.10
CA PRO A 244 15.31 -20.22 -44.74
C PRO A 244 13.79 -20.39 -44.76
N GLY A 245 13.09 -19.83 -43.77
CA GLY A 245 11.63 -19.71 -43.82
C GLY A 245 10.83 -20.52 -42.80
N GLY A 246 11.31 -20.67 -41.57
CA GLY A 246 10.43 -21.17 -40.50
C GLY A 246 10.88 -20.80 -39.10
N PHE A 247 12.18 -20.72 -38.84
CA PHE A 247 12.70 -20.52 -37.49
C PHE A 247 12.92 -19.03 -37.12
N ALA A 248 13.04 -18.15 -38.12
CA ALA A 248 13.21 -16.70 -37.91
C ALA A 248 11.91 -16.00 -37.45
N GLU A 249 10.76 -16.55 -37.84
CA GLU A 249 9.44 -16.02 -37.48
C GLU A 249 9.13 -16.30 -35.99
N TYR A 250 9.47 -17.48 -35.47
CA TYR A 250 9.27 -17.84 -34.06
C TYR A 250 10.22 -17.10 -33.10
N SER A 251 11.44 -16.74 -33.51
CA SER A 251 12.37 -15.95 -32.68
C SER A 251 11.88 -14.51 -32.49
N LEU A 252 11.34 -13.89 -33.55
CA LEU A 252 10.74 -12.55 -33.46
C LEU A 252 9.44 -12.55 -32.68
N VAL A 253 8.56 -13.54 -32.89
CA VAL A 253 7.30 -13.67 -32.14
C VAL A 253 7.55 -13.95 -30.65
N THR A 254 8.55 -14.76 -30.30
CA THR A 254 8.89 -15.04 -28.89
C THR A 254 9.56 -13.84 -28.21
N LYS A 255 10.44 -13.11 -28.92
CA LYS A 255 11.00 -11.83 -28.44
C LYS A 255 9.93 -10.76 -28.27
N LEU A 256 9.01 -10.62 -29.23
CA LEU A 256 7.85 -9.73 -29.11
C LEU A 256 6.94 -10.14 -27.94
N CYS A 257 6.66 -11.43 -27.76
CA CYS A 257 5.80 -11.90 -26.68
C CYS A 257 6.44 -11.69 -25.28
N ASN A 258 7.77 -11.84 -25.14
CA ASN A 258 8.48 -11.53 -23.90
C ASN A 258 8.57 -10.02 -23.64
N ILE A 259 8.80 -9.21 -24.68
CA ILE A 259 8.78 -7.74 -24.57
C ILE A 259 7.38 -7.25 -24.16
N LEU A 260 6.31 -7.85 -24.72
CA LEU A 260 4.91 -7.56 -24.38
C LEU A 260 4.52 -7.96 -22.95
N LYS A 261 5.05 -9.07 -22.43
CA LYS A 261 4.83 -9.49 -21.03
C LYS A 261 5.55 -8.58 -20.04
N HIS A 262 6.76 -8.11 -20.36
CA HIS A 262 7.49 -7.15 -19.52
C HIS A 262 6.92 -5.73 -19.59
N THR A 263 6.41 -5.28 -20.75
CA THR A 263 5.78 -3.95 -20.89
C THR A 263 4.39 -3.89 -20.25
N LYS A 264 3.62 -4.99 -20.19
CA LYS A 264 2.36 -5.05 -19.43
C LYS A 264 2.53 -4.78 -17.93
N PHE A 265 3.73 -4.98 -17.37
CA PHE A 265 3.99 -4.70 -15.96
C PHE A 265 4.39 -3.24 -15.70
N GLN A 266 4.92 -2.54 -16.72
CA GLN A 266 5.26 -1.11 -16.64
C GLN A 266 4.06 -0.19 -16.96
N ILE A 267 3.09 -0.66 -17.74
CA ILE A 267 1.86 0.10 -18.02
C ILE A 267 0.83 -0.16 -16.92
N LYS A 268 1.17 0.28 -15.71
CA LYS A 268 0.20 0.50 -14.64
C LYS A 268 0.48 1.86 -14.03
N ARG A 269 0.40 2.93 -14.85
CA ARG A 269 0.09 4.25 -14.31
C ARG A 269 -0.50 5.30 -15.24
N ASP A 270 -0.21 5.34 -16.54
CA ASP A 270 -0.67 6.50 -17.34
C ASP A 270 -1.34 6.15 -18.67
N ASN A 271 -2.54 6.71 -18.84
CA ASN A 271 -3.25 7.01 -20.09
C ASN A 271 -4.01 5.89 -20.83
N ALA A 272 -5.35 6.04 -20.82
CA ALA A 272 -6.36 5.18 -21.46
C ALA A 272 -6.33 5.15 -23.00
N SER A 273 -5.47 5.95 -23.65
CA SER A 273 -5.38 6.05 -25.11
C SER A 273 -4.51 4.97 -25.78
N VAL A 274 -3.68 4.25 -25.01
CA VAL A 274 -2.80 3.19 -25.56
C VAL A 274 -3.54 1.86 -25.75
N LEU A 275 -4.63 1.63 -25.01
CA LEU A 275 -5.42 0.40 -25.10
C LEU A 275 -6.12 0.24 -26.46
N GLN A 276 -6.49 1.35 -27.10
CA GLN A 276 -7.23 1.35 -28.36
C GLN A 276 -6.33 0.98 -29.56
N PHE A 277 -5.03 1.28 -29.48
CA PHE A 277 -4.04 0.88 -30.49
C PHE A 277 -3.70 -0.62 -30.40
N PHE A 278 -3.72 -1.19 -29.20
CA PHE A 278 -3.40 -2.60 -28.98
C PHE A 278 -4.49 -3.57 -29.44
N VAL A 279 -5.76 -3.18 -29.29
CA VAL A 279 -6.89 -3.99 -29.78
C VAL A 279 -6.90 -4.04 -31.32
N LEU A 280 -6.50 -2.96 -32.00
CA LEU A 280 -6.45 -2.90 -33.46
C LEU A 280 -5.37 -3.82 -34.06
N VAL A 281 -4.21 -3.95 -33.40
CA VAL A 281 -3.11 -4.81 -33.87
C VAL A 281 -3.41 -6.30 -33.65
N LEU A 282 -4.13 -6.66 -32.58
CA LEU A 282 -4.53 -8.06 -32.34
C LEU A 282 -5.62 -8.54 -33.31
N LEU A 283 -6.52 -7.66 -33.76
CA LEU A 283 -7.56 -8.03 -34.72
C LEU A 283 -7.02 -8.24 -36.15
N LEU A 284 -5.95 -7.54 -36.53
CA LEU A 284 -5.33 -7.71 -37.86
C LEU A 284 -4.58 -9.04 -38.03
N HIS A 285 -4.14 -9.68 -36.94
CA HIS A 285 -3.45 -10.98 -36.99
C HIS A 285 -4.39 -12.19 -37.05
N GLN A 286 -5.70 -11.98 -36.92
CA GLN A 286 -6.70 -13.04 -37.02
C GLN A 286 -7.33 -13.15 -38.41
N TYR A 287 -6.93 -12.27 -39.35
CA TYR A 287 -7.50 -12.14 -40.69
C TYR A 287 -6.49 -12.21 -41.85
N LEU A 288 -5.23 -12.59 -41.58
CA LEU A 288 -4.20 -12.94 -42.58
C LEU A 288 -3.62 -14.30 -42.24
#